data_AF-A0A818E014-F1
#
_entry.id   AF-A0A818E014-F1
#
_cell.length_a   1.000
_cell.length_b   1.000
_cell.length_c   1.000
_cell.angle_alpha   90.00
_cell.angle_beta   90.00
_cell.angle_gamma   90.00
#
_symmetry.space_group_name_H-M   'P 1'
#
loop_
_entity.id
_entity.type
_entity.pdbx_description
1 polymer ?
#
loop_
_entity_poly.entity_id
_entity_poly.type
_entity_poly.pdbx_seq_one_letter_code
_entity_poly.pdbx_strand_id
1 'polypeptide(L)'
;MNKENFRFYIKVHTALNVKATIIHDELRTVFGDEAPSYRTIARWAQWFREGHEEIEDEERSGRPVTESTLENIEEIRSIVSDDPHVTIAELQEHTDLSYGIVHRILSDYLELRKITARYIPKQLTDYQRSERVRICKENLSRFTEGRWRLSHMVTDDESWFFHQ
;
A
#
# COMPACT_ATOMS: atom_id res chain seq x y z
N MET A 1 28.41 4.83 -14.73
CA MET A 1 28.68 4.73 -13.26
C MET A 1 27.49 5.33 -12.49
N ASN A 2 27.08 4.79 -11.32
CA ASN A 2 25.98 5.38 -10.54
C ASN A 2 26.42 6.70 -9.86
N LYS A 3 25.47 7.62 -9.61
CA LYS A 3 25.73 8.94 -8.95
C LYS A 3 26.38 8.78 -7.58
N GLU A 4 26.00 7.75 -6.83
CA GLU A 4 26.59 7.40 -5.54
C GLU A 4 28.07 7.05 -5.64
N ASN A 5 28.50 6.35 -6.70
CA ASN A 5 29.90 5.99 -6.88
C ASN A 5 30.78 7.22 -7.09
N PHE A 6 30.28 8.23 -7.82
CA PHE A 6 30.99 9.51 -7.95
C PHE A 6 31.08 10.24 -6.61
N ARG A 7 29.99 10.26 -5.84
CA ARG A 7 29.99 10.89 -4.50
C ARG A 7 30.91 10.17 -3.52
N PHE A 8 30.95 8.84 -3.56
CA PHE A 8 31.89 8.04 -2.77
C PHE A 8 33.35 8.35 -3.15
N TYR A 9 33.66 8.41 -4.45
CA TYR A 9 34.99 8.81 -4.92
C TYR A 9 35.39 10.20 -4.40
N ILE A 10 34.47 11.17 -4.51
CA ILE A 10 34.69 12.52 -4.00
C ILE A 10 34.90 12.51 -2.47
N LYS A 11 34.13 11.73 -1.71
CA LYS A 11 34.27 11.58 -0.24
C LYS A 11 35.68 11.11 0.12
N VAL A 12 36.14 10.03 -0.50
CA VAL A 12 37.47 9.45 -0.24
C VAL A 12 38.58 10.44 -0.58
N HIS A 13 38.56 11.05 -1.76
CA HIS A 13 39.60 11.99 -2.18
C HIS A 13 39.58 13.30 -1.37
N THR A 14 38.41 13.75 -0.94
CA THR A 14 38.29 14.91 -0.04
C THR A 14 38.90 14.60 1.34
N ALA A 15 38.69 13.39 1.89
CA ALA A 15 39.32 12.97 3.13
C ALA A 15 40.85 12.87 3.02
N LEU A 16 41.37 12.59 1.82
CA LEU A 16 42.80 12.61 1.49
C LEU A 16 43.34 14.04 1.22
N ASN A 17 42.55 15.09 1.44
CA ASN A 17 42.89 16.49 1.17
C ASN A 17 43.24 16.79 -0.30
N VAL A 18 42.69 16.01 -1.24
CA VAL A 18 42.84 16.28 -2.67
C VAL A 18 41.94 17.46 -3.06
N LYS A 19 42.48 18.39 -3.85
CA LYS A 19 41.73 19.55 -4.33
C LYS A 19 40.64 19.11 -5.32
N ALA A 20 39.47 19.74 -5.26
CA ALA A 20 38.33 19.47 -6.15
C ALA A 20 38.67 19.59 -7.64
N THR A 21 39.67 20.41 -8.01
CA THR A 21 40.17 20.52 -9.39
C THR A 21 40.80 19.21 -9.86
N ILE A 22 41.65 18.60 -9.03
CA ILE A 22 42.30 17.32 -9.35
C ILE A 22 41.27 16.20 -9.43
N ILE A 23 40.32 16.16 -8.49
CA ILE A 23 39.21 15.20 -8.49
C ILE A 23 38.40 15.31 -9.79
N HIS A 24 38.12 16.53 -10.25
CA HIS A 24 37.42 16.76 -11.52
C HIS A 24 38.22 16.28 -12.72
N ASP A 25 39.52 16.57 -12.76
CA ASP A 25 40.37 16.18 -13.90
C ASP A 25 40.56 14.66 -13.96
N GLU A 26 40.70 13.99 -12.81
CA GLU A 26 40.72 12.52 -12.70
C GLU A 26 39.41 11.90 -13.20
N LEU A 27 38.27 12.38 -12.67
CA LEU A 27 36.96 11.88 -13.08
C LEU A 27 36.69 12.15 -14.56
N ARG A 28 37.09 13.31 -15.09
CA ARG A 28 36.92 13.64 -16.51
C ARG A 28 37.85 12.82 -17.42
N THR A 29 39.05 12.48 -16.95
CA THR A 29 39.98 11.62 -17.68
C THR A 29 39.44 10.20 -17.82
N VAL A 30 38.82 9.67 -16.77
CA VAL A 30 38.30 8.29 -16.76
C VAL A 30 36.92 8.20 -17.41
N PHE A 31 36.03 9.16 -17.15
CA PHE A 31 34.60 9.07 -17.50
C PHE A 31 34.13 10.07 -18.57
N GLY A 32 35.01 10.96 -19.05
CA GLY A 32 34.70 11.91 -20.13
C GLY A 32 33.47 12.76 -19.83
N ASP A 33 32.49 12.72 -20.73
CA ASP A 33 31.24 13.50 -20.62
C ASP A 33 30.25 12.95 -19.58
N GLU A 34 30.43 11.71 -19.10
CA GLU A 34 29.64 11.15 -18.00
C GLU A 34 30.10 11.67 -16.62
N ALA A 35 31.26 12.35 -16.57
CA ALA A 35 31.80 12.88 -15.33
C ALA A 35 30.93 14.01 -14.77
N PRO A 36 30.74 14.09 -13.44
CA PRO A 36 30.05 15.22 -12.83
C PRO A 36 30.76 16.55 -13.11
N SER A 37 29.98 17.62 -13.27
CA SER A 37 30.56 18.95 -13.44
C SER A 37 31.45 19.33 -12.26
N TYR A 38 32.48 20.16 -12.51
CA TYR A 38 33.33 20.72 -11.46
C TYR A 38 32.52 21.34 -10.32
N ARG A 39 31.42 22.04 -10.63
CA ARG A 39 30.55 22.67 -9.63
C ARG A 39 29.89 21.64 -8.70
N THR A 40 29.45 20.50 -9.25
CA THR A 40 28.90 19.39 -8.47
C THR A 40 29.98 18.79 -7.55
N ILE A 41 31.19 18.58 -8.07
CA ILE A 41 32.32 18.02 -7.32
C ILE A 41 32.72 18.95 -6.18
N ALA A 42 32.88 20.24 -6.45
CA ALA A 42 33.26 21.24 -5.45
C ALA A 42 32.22 21.34 -4.32
N ARG A 43 30.92 21.26 -4.66
CA ARG A 43 29.84 21.27 -3.67
C ARG A 43 29.90 20.05 -2.75
N TRP A 44 30.04 18.85 -3.31
CA TRP A 44 30.18 17.62 -2.52
C TRP A 44 31.46 17.61 -1.68
N ALA A 45 32.59 18.04 -2.24
CA ALA A 45 33.84 18.14 -1.49
C ALA A 45 33.78 19.19 -0.36
N GLN A 46 32.95 20.23 -0.49
CA GLN A 46 32.68 21.16 0.61
C GLN A 46 31.80 20.52 1.67
N TRP A 47 30.71 19.87 1.27
CA TRP A 47 29.79 19.13 2.15
C TRP A 47 30.52 18.09 3.02
N PHE A 48 31.42 17.29 2.42
CA PHE A 48 32.23 16.33 3.16
C PHE A 48 33.27 17.00 4.08
N ARG A 49 33.82 18.17 3.72
CA ARG A 49 34.72 18.94 4.60
C ARG A 49 33.99 19.53 5.81
N GLU A 50 32.71 19.80 5.68
CA GLU A 50 31.84 20.27 6.77
C GLU A 50 31.42 19.12 7.73
N GLY A 51 31.85 17.88 7.45
CA GLY A 51 31.67 16.73 8.34
C GLY A 51 30.44 15.88 8.02
N HIS A 52 29.70 16.19 6.95
CA HIS A 52 28.60 15.35 6.49
C HIS A 52 29.13 14.05 5.87
N GLU A 53 28.47 12.92 6.09
CA GLU A 53 28.95 11.61 5.63
C GLU A 53 28.04 10.90 4.63
N GLU A 54 26.81 11.38 4.47
CA GLU A 54 25.77 10.78 3.64
C GLU A 54 26.09 10.93 2.15
N ILE A 55 25.88 9.84 1.41
CA ILE A 55 26.17 9.73 -0.02
C ILE A 55 24.86 9.69 -0.82
N GLU A 56 23.78 9.22 -0.20
CA GLU A 56 22.44 9.15 -0.77
C GLU A 56 21.81 10.55 -0.85
N ASP A 57 20.82 10.71 -1.71
CA ASP A 57 20.00 11.93 -1.70
C ASP A 57 19.13 11.90 -0.43
N GLU A 58 19.08 13.03 0.29
CA GLU A 58 18.04 13.23 1.30
C GLU A 58 16.64 13.04 0.68
N GLU A 59 15.67 12.66 1.52
CA GLU A 59 14.27 12.62 1.10
C GLU A 59 13.90 13.95 0.46
N ARG A 60 13.62 13.90 -0.85
CA ARG A 60 13.24 15.11 -1.57
C ARG A 60 11.90 15.55 -1.03
N SER A 61 11.80 16.84 -0.69
CA SER A 61 10.51 17.48 -0.48
C SER A 61 9.70 17.39 -1.78
N GLY A 62 8.82 16.38 -1.84
CA GLY A 62 7.84 16.25 -2.90
C GLY A 62 6.80 17.38 -2.83
N ARG A 63 5.83 17.34 -3.75
CA ARG A 63 4.63 18.16 -3.60
C ARG A 63 3.99 17.79 -2.24
N PRO A 64 3.68 18.76 -1.36
CA PRO A 64 2.94 18.46 -0.15
C PRO A 64 1.67 17.72 -0.53
N VAL A 65 1.43 16.58 0.10
CA VAL A 65 0.13 15.95 0.08
C VAL A 65 -0.75 16.77 1.00
N THR A 66 -1.19 17.94 0.54
CA THR A 66 -1.91 18.90 1.37
C THR A 66 -3.34 18.44 1.70
N GLU A 67 -3.84 17.39 1.05
CA GLU A 67 -5.25 16.97 1.12
C GLU A 67 -5.47 15.61 1.81
N SER A 68 -4.42 14.93 2.27
CA SER A 68 -4.53 13.73 3.12
C SER A 68 -4.19 14.06 4.58
N THR A 69 -4.88 15.06 5.12
CA THR A 69 -4.81 15.35 6.55
C THR A 69 -5.33 14.16 7.36
N LEU A 70 -4.89 14.03 8.60
CA LEU A 70 -5.41 13.00 9.52
C LEU A 70 -6.93 13.09 9.69
N GLU A 71 -7.47 14.31 9.63
CA GLU A 71 -8.91 14.59 9.70
C GLU A 71 -9.67 13.93 8.53
N ASN A 72 -9.23 14.17 7.29
CA ASN A 72 -9.84 13.59 6.10
C ASN A 72 -9.75 12.05 6.08
N ILE A 73 -8.64 11.50 6.61
CA ILE A 73 -8.46 10.04 6.71
C ILE A 73 -9.48 9.45 7.69
N GLU A 74 -9.64 10.07 8.87
CA GLU A 74 -10.55 9.57 9.88
C GLU A 74 -12.02 9.78 9.48
N GLU A 75 -12.34 10.87 8.77
CA GLU A 75 -13.67 11.10 8.22
C GLU A 75 -14.06 10.00 7.20
N ILE A 76 -13.21 9.73 6.20
CA ILE A 76 -13.45 8.64 5.25
C ILE A 76 -13.55 7.30 5.98
N ARG A 77 -12.72 7.07 7.00
CA ARG A 77 -12.76 5.84 7.80
C ARG A 77 -14.10 5.68 8.51
N SER A 78 -14.64 6.76 9.08
CA SER A 78 -15.95 6.76 9.74
C SER A 78 -17.04 6.37 8.75
N ILE A 79 -17.11 7.03 7.59
CA ILE A 79 -18.14 6.80 6.57
C ILE A 79 -18.11 5.33 6.09
N VAL A 80 -16.91 4.81 5.80
CA VAL A 80 -16.75 3.42 5.32
C VAL A 80 -17.03 2.39 6.42
N SER A 81 -16.79 2.72 7.69
CA SER A 81 -17.11 1.84 8.81
C SER A 81 -18.61 1.74 9.05
N ASP A 82 -19.34 2.84 8.80
CA ASP A 82 -20.80 2.90 8.90
C ASP A 82 -21.48 2.18 7.73
N ASP A 83 -21.04 2.42 6.49
CA ASP A 83 -21.46 1.66 5.30
C ASP A 83 -20.29 1.24 4.41
N PRO A 84 -19.89 -0.05 4.46
CA PRO A 84 -18.86 -0.59 3.59
C PRO A 84 -19.20 -0.62 2.09
N HIS A 85 -20.44 -0.31 1.68
CA HIS A 85 -20.87 -0.28 0.29
C HIS A 85 -20.78 1.10 -0.36
N VAL A 86 -20.37 2.13 0.41
CA VAL A 86 -20.22 3.49 -0.09
C VAL A 86 -19.28 3.54 -1.29
N THR A 87 -19.69 4.28 -2.31
CA THR A 87 -18.93 4.49 -3.53
C THR A 87 -17.91 5.61 -3.35
N ILE A 88 -16.86 5.62 -4.18
CA ILE A 88 -15.91 6.73 -4.19
C ILE A 88 -16.61 8.05 -4.53
N ALA A 89 -17.62 8.04 -5.41
CA ALA A 89 -18.36 9.24 -5.78
C ALA A 89 -19.12 9.84 -4.58
N GLU A 90 -19.78 9.00 -3.77
CA GLU A 90 -20.45 9.45 -2.54
C GLU A 90 -19.44 9.99 -1.52
N LEU A 91 -18.30 9.34 -1.36
CA LEU A 91 -17.22 9.83 -0.49
C LEU A 91 -16.70 11.20 -0.93
N GLN A 92 -16.53 11.42 -2.24
CA GLN A 92 -16.13 12.73 -2.77
C GLN A 92 -17.16 13.82 -2.46
N GLU A 93 -18.45 13.51 -2.54
CA GLU A 93 -19.54 14.44 -2.21
C GLU A 93 -19.59 14.75 -0.71
N HIS A 94 -19.22 13.81 0.15
CA HIS A 94 -19.21 14.01 1.60
C HIS A 94 -18.00 14.81 2.08
N THR A 95 -16.82 14.57 1.51
CA THR A 95 -15.56 15.14 2.00
C THR A 95 -15.01 16.28 1.14
N ASP A 96 -15.67 16.63 0.03
CA ASP A 96 -15.20 17.58 -0.99
C ASP A 96 -13.79 17.25 -1.56
N LEU A 97 -13.37 15.99 -1.50
CA LEU A 97 -12.05 15.54 -1.95
C LEU A 97 -12.08 15.07 -3.40
N SER A 98 -10.94 15.20 -4.07
CA SER A 98 -10.80 14.62 -5.41
C SER A 98 -10.79 13.08 -5.35
N TYR A 99 -11.27 12.45 -6.42
CA TYR A 99 -11.27 10.99 -6.59
C TYR A 99 -9.91 10.36 -6.26
N GLY A 100 -8.82 10.98 -6.75
CA GLY A 100 -7.47 10.44 -6.57
C GLY A 100 -7.03 10.43 -5.11
N ILE A 101 -7.50 11.38 -4.30
CA ILE A 101 -7.20 11.44 -2.88
C ILE A 101 -8.05 10.46 -2.11
N VAL A 102 -9.36 10.40 -2.38
CA VAL A 102 -10.26 9.42 -1.76
C VAL A 102 -9.76 8.00 -2.03
N HIS A 103 -9.44 7.69 -3.29
CA HIS A 103 -8.87 6.40 -3.67
C HIS A 103 -7.58 6.10 -2.91
N ARG A 104 -6.66 7.06 -2.82
CA ARG A 104 -5.40 6.89 -2.11
C ARG A 104 -5.59 6.72 -0.60
N ILE A 105 -6.53 7.44 0.01
CA ILE A 105 -6.89 7.25 1.42
C ILE A 105 -7.39 5.83 1.64
N LEU A 106 -8.32 5.36 0.80
CA LEU A 106 -8.85 4.00 0.89
C LEU A 106 -7.76 2.94 0.71
N SER A 107 -6.88 3.07 -0.29
CA SER A 107 -5.87 2.05 -0.61
C SER A 107 -4.62 2.11 0.24
N ASP A 108 -4.01 3.28 0.40
CA ASP A 108 -2.66 3.43 0.93
C ASP A 108 -2.65 3.72 2.43
N TYR A 109 -3.67 4.42 2.93
CA TYR A 109 -3.75 4.82 4.34
C TYR A 109 -4.65 3.89 5.16
N LEU A 110 -5.79 3.45 4.60
CA LEU A 110 -6.72 2.53 5.26
C LEU A 110 -6.51 1.06 4.87
N GLU A 111 -5.66 0.80 3.87
CA GLU A 111 -5.35 -0.55 3.37
C GLU A 111 -6.59 -1.36 2.95
N LEU A 112 -7.62 -0.66 2.45
CA LEU A 112 -8.88 -1.26 2.03
C LEU A 112 -8.83 -1.71 0.57
N ARG A 113 -9.57 -2.77 0.28
CA ARG A 113 -9.74 -3.30 -1.06
C ARG A 113 -11.22 -3.50 -1.36
N LYS A 114 -11.65 -3.05 -2.53
CA LYS A 114 -13.00 -3.33 -3.05
C LYS A 114 -13.18 -4.83 -3.23
N ILE A 115 -14.23 -5.38 -2.62
CA ILE A 115 -14.67 -6.76 -2.80
C ILE A 115 -16.09 -6.71 -3.39
N THR A 116 -16.36 -7.53 -4.39
CA THR A 116 -17.72 -7.64 -4.96
C THR A 116 -18.64 -8.37 -4.00
N ALA A 117 -19.86 -7.85 -3.82
CA ALA A 117 -20.89 -8.52 -3.03
C ALA A 117 -21.15 -9.94 -3.54
N ARG A 118 -21.41 -10.87 -2.61
CA ARG A 118 -21.78 -12.26 -2.93
C ARG A 118 -23.29 -12.35 -3.11
N TYR A 119 -23.74 -13.11 -4.10
CA TYR A 119 -25.17 -13.39 -4.27
C TYR A 119 -25.70 -14.18 -3.06
N ILE A 120 -26.78 -13.68 -2.45
CA ILE A 120 -27.47 -14.34 -1.35
C ILE A 120 -28.80 -14.87 -1.91
N PRO A 121 -29.02 -16.20 -1.97
CA PRO A 121 -30.21 -16.78 -2.59
C PRO A 121 -31.55 -16.33 -1.99
N LYS A 122 -31.55 -15.96 -0.70
CA LYS A 122 -32.77 -15.56 0.01
C LYS A 122 -32.45 -14.64 1.18
N GLN A 123 -33.23 -13.57 1.33
CA GLN A 123 -33.26 -12.79 2.56
C GLN A 123 -34.05 -13.55 3.64
N LEU A 124 -33.38 -13.90 4.72
CA LEU A 124 -33.97 -14.66 5.83
C LEU A 124 -34.60 -13.72 6.87
N THR A 125 -35.71 -14.15 7.46
CA THR A 125 -36.29 -13.50 8.65
C THR A 125 -35.47 -13.82 9.91
N ASP A 126 -35.64 -13.04 10.98
CA ASP A 126 -34.96 -13.30 12.26
C ASP A 126 -35.29 -14.68 12.84
N TYR A 127 -36.55 -15.09 12.70
CA TYR A 127 -36.99 -16.43 13.08
C TYR A 127 -36.25 -17.51 12.28
N GLN A 128 -36.19 -17.39 10.94
CA GLN A 128 -35.49 -18.34 10.08
C GLN A 128 -33.99 -18.40 10.38
N ARG A 129 -33.35 -17.26 10.69
CA ARG A 129 -31.94 -17.21 11.11
C ARG A 129 -31.73 -17.99 12.41
N SER A 130 -32.55 -17.69 13.41
CA SER A 130 -32.47 -18.30 14.74
C SER A 130 -32.67 -19.81 14.66
N GLU A 131 -33.68 -20.25 13.91
CA GLU A 131 -34.00 -21.67 13.77
C GLU A 131 -32.90 -22.45 13.03
N ARG A 132 -32.33 -21.86 11.97
CA ARG A 132 -31.17 -22.46 11.28
C ARG A 132 -29.98 -22.64 12.22
N VAL A 133 -29.65 -21.63 13.03
CA VAL A 133 -28.55 -21.73 14.01
C VAL A 133 -28.84 -22.80 15.05
N ARG A 134 -30.08 -22.87 15.55
CA ARG A 134 -30.52 -23.90 16.51
C ARG A 134 -30.31 -25.31 15.94
N ILE A 135 -30.83 -25.55 14.73
CA ILE A 135 -30.71 -26.85 14.03
C ILE A 135 -29.24 -27.20 13.77
N CYS A 136 -28.43 -26.24 13.30
CA CYS A 136 -27.00 -26.48 13.05
C CYS A 136 -26.24 -26.85 14.34
N LYS A 137 -26.54 -26.19 15.46
CA LYS A 137 -25.93 -26.53 16.76
C LYS A 137 -26.33 -27.93 17.23
N GLU A 138 -27.60 -28.29 17.06
CA GLU A 138 -28.11 -29.62 17.40
C GLU A 138 -27.45 -30.71 16.53
N ASN A 139 -27.37 -30.48 15.22
CA ASN A 139 -26.69 -31.38 14.29
C ASN A 139 -25.20 -31.53 14.65
N LEU A 140 -24.52 -30.42 14.96
CA LEU A 140 -23.11 -30.45 15.37
C LEU A 140 -22.91 -31.28 16.65
N SER A 141 -23.77 -31.11 17.66
CA SER A 141 -23.72 -31.92 18.90
C SER A 141 -23.90 -33.41 18.61
N ARG A 142 -24.85 -33.78 17.75
CA ARG A 142 -25.05 -35.18 17.34
C ARG A 142 -23.83 -35.76 16.63
N PHE A 143 -23.12 -34.95 15.84
CA PHE A 143 -21.86 -35.34 15.22
C PHE A 143 -20.73 -35.52 16.24
N THR A 144 -20.54 -34.56 17.14
CA THR A 144 -19.47 -34.62 18.15
C THR A 144 -19.68 -35.74 19.15
N GLU A 145 -20.92 -36.07 19.48
CA GLU A 145 -21.28 -37.19 20.35
C GLU A 145 -21.20 -38.55 19.63
N GLY A 146 -20.83 -38.58 18.35
CA GLY A 146 -20.67 -39.80 17.56
C GLY A 146 -21.99 -40.49 17.23
N ARG A 147 -23.14 -39.88 17.54
CA ARG A 147 -24.47 -40.40 17.19
C ARG A 147 -24.66 -40.42 15.68
N TRP A 148 -24.13 -39.42 14.98
CA TRP A 148 -24.17 -39.30 13.53
C TRP A 148 -22.78 -39.38 12.91
N ARG A 149 -22.73 -39.96 11.71
CA ARG A 149 -21.56 -39.95 10.82
C ARG A 149 -22.03 -39.60 9.43
N LEU A 150 -21.20 -38.89 8.65
CA LEU A 150 -21.54 -38.52 7.27
C LEU A 150 -21.83 -39.76 6.41
N SER A 151 -21.14 -40.88 6.70
CA SER A 151 -21.36 -42.17 6.03
C SER A 151 -22.75 -42.78 6.23
N HIS A 152 -23.56 -42.26 7.16
CA HIS A 152 -24.91 -42.76 7.42
C HIS A 152 -26.01 -41.86 6.84
N MET A 153 -25.65 -40.77 6.15
CA MET A 153 -26.62 -39.86 5.56
C MET A 153 -26.73 -40.07 4.06
N VAL A 154 -27.97 -40.14 3.59
CA VAL A 154 -28.33 -40.04 2.18
C VAL A 154 -29.09 -38.74 2.01
N THR A 155 -28.67 -37.92 1.05
CA THR A 155 -29.31 -36.64 0.70
C THR A 155 -29.70 -36.69 -0.76
N ASP A 156 -30.79 -36.03 -1.10
CA ASP A 156 -31.27 -35.90 -2.48
C ASP A 156 -31.75 -34.46 -2.71
N ASP A 157 -31.62 -33.98 -3.94
CA ASP A 157 -32.07 -32.65 -4.38
C ASP A 157 -32.29 -32.65 -5.89
N GLU A 158 -33.22 -31.82 -6.37
CA GLU A 158 -33.56 -31.74 -7.79
C GLU A 158 -32.93 -30.50 -8.43
N SER A 159 -32.34 -30.66 -9.61
CA SER A 159 -31.71 -29.56 -10.36
C SER A 159 -32.19 -29.52 -11.81
N TRP A 160 -32.42 -28.31 -12.32
CA TRP A 160 -32.82 -28.10 -13.70
C TRP A 160 -31.61 -28.15 -14.64
N PHE A 161 -31.68 -28.98 -15.68
CA PHE A 161 -30.67 -29.05 -16.75
C PHE A 161 -31.26 -28.58 -18.07
N PHE A 162 -30.75 -27.45 -18.56
CA PHE A 162 -31.16 -26.90 -19.85
C PHE A 162 -30.39 -27.60 -20.98
N HIS A 163 -31.11 -28.13 -21.96
CA HIS A 163 -30.53 -28.76 -23.16
C HIS A 163 -30.63 -27.77 -24.33
N GLN A 164 -29.51 -27.53 -24.99
CA GLN A 164 -29.42 -26.69 -26.19
C GLN A 164 -29.71 -27.49 -27.46
#